data_AF-A0A951G5G8-F1
#
_entry.id   AF-A0A951G5G8-F1
#
_cell.length_a   1.000
_cell.length_b   1.000
_cell.length_c   1.000
_cell.angle_alpha   90.00
_cell.angle_beta   90.00
_cell.angle_gamma   90.00
#
_symmetry.space_group_name_H-M   'P 1'
#
loop_
_entity.id
_entity.type
_entity.pdbx_description
1 polymer ?
#
loop_
_entity_poly.entity_id
_entity_poly.type
_entity_poly.pdbx_seq_one_letter_code
_entity_poly.pdbx_strand_id
1 'polypeptide(L)'
;MSPIDQITLRNRLLVATAMWKETIAEPLPRMPPGDPADQIQSFELTLVDRLWHSATADSAREVADRTWDLVHDRPDDDPVKRRVVECHEALARMTRLGD
;
A
#
# COMPACT_ATOMS: atom_id res chain seq x y z
N MET A 1 19.09 7.40 9.98
CA MET A 1 17.76 6.75 10.07
C MET A 1 17.57 6.32 11.51
N SER A 2 16.59 6.85 12.23
CA SER A 2 16.24 6.31 13.55
C SER A 2 15.66 4.90 13.35
N PRO A 3 16.02 3.91 14.19
CA PRO A 3 15.40 2.59 14.10
C PRO A 3 13.88 2.74 14.28
N ILE A 4 13.11 2.23 13.33
CA ILE A 4 11.65 2.18 13.47
C ILE A 4 11.34 1.27 14.67
N ASP A 5 10.51 1.75 15.58
CA ASP A 5 10.17 1.00 16.79
C ASP A 5 9.42 -0.30 16.43
N GLN A 6 9.67 -1.36 17.21
CA GLN A 6 9.06 -2.67 16.97
C GLN A 6 7.53 -2.65 17.04
N ILE A 7 6.94 -1.75 17.84
CA ILE A 7 5.49 -1.55 17.92
C ILE A 7 4.99 -1.00 16.57
N THR A 8 5.69 -0.04 15.99
CA THR A 8 5.34 0.51 14.67
C THR A 8 5.42 -0.56 13.59
N LEU A 9 6.46 -1.38 13.57
CA LEU A 9 6.59 -2.49 12.61
C LEU A 9 5.45 -3.51 12.78
N ARG A 10 5.13 -3.90 14.03
CA ARG A 10 4.02 -4.81 14.31
C ARG A 10 2.69 -4.25 13.81
N ASN A 11 2.42 -2.98 14.07
CA ASN A 11 1.18 -2.33 13.65
C ASN A 11 1.07 -2.26 12.12
N ARG A 12 2.16 -1.90 11.43
CA ARG A 12 2.23 -1.92 9.96
C ARG A 12 1.89 -3.31 9.40
N LEU A 13 2.52 -4.35 9.95
CA LEU A 13 2.28 -5.73 9.52
C LEU A 13 0.83 -6.16 9.75
N LEU A 14 0.25 -5.85 10.92
CA LEU A 14 -1.13 -6.19 11.25
C LEU A 14 -2.12 -5.54 10.27
N VAL A 15 -1.97 -4.24 10.03
CA VAL A 15 -2.85 -3.50 9.10
C VAL A 15 -2.69 -4.02 7.68
N ALA A 16 -1.46 -4.19 7.19
CA ALA A 16 -1.20 -4.66 5.84
C ALA A 16 -1.73 -6.08 5.60
N THR A 17 -1.58 -6.99 6.57
CA THR A 17 -2.08 -8.36 6.45
C THR A 17 -3.60 -8.46 6.58
N ALA A 18 -4.24 -7.61 7.39
CA ALA A 18 -5.70 -7.51 7.47
C ALA A 18 -6.25 -7.02 6.12
N MET A 19 -5.72 -5.91 5.60
CA MET A 19 -6.12 -5.36 4.31
C MET A 19 -5.93 -6.37 3.16
N TRP A 20 -4.81 -7.08 3.12
CA TRP A 20 -4.60 -8.14 2.14
C TRP A 20 -5.73 -9.17 2.20
N LYS A 21 -6.06 -9.70 3.38
CA LYS A 21 -7.14 -10.71 3.51
C LYS A 21 -8.51 -10.19 3.12
N GLU A 22 -8.79 -8.91 3.38
CA GLU A 22 -10.07 -8.28 3.06
C GLU A 22 -10.23 -7.99 1.57
N THR A 23 -9.12 -7.75 0.86
CA THR A 23 -9.14 -7.26 -0.53
C THR A 23 -8.67 -8.29 -1.54
N ILE A 24 -7.62 -9.02 -1.20
CA ILE A 24 -6.93 -9.99 -2.03
C ILE A 24 -7.22 -11.35 -1.39
N ALA A 25 -8.23 -12.05 -1.90
CA ALA A 25 -8.65 -13.39 -1.43
C ALA A 25 -7.62 -14.51 -1.74
N GLU A 26 -6.34 -14.15 -1.92
CA GLU A 26 -5.21 -15.02 -2.18
C GLU A 26 -4.39 -15.20 -0.89
N PRO A 27 -3.64 -16.31 -0.74
CA PRO A 27 -2.73 -16.48 0.39
C PRO A 27 -1.69 -15.35 0.44
N LEU A 28 -1.25 -15.01 1.66
CA LEU A 28 -0.21 -14.01 1.87
C LEU A 28 1.07 -14.41 1.10
N PRO A 29 1.72 -13.47 0.40
CA PRO A 29 2.93 -13.74 -0.34
C PRO A 29 4.07 -14.09 0.62
N ARG A 30 4.93 -15.02 0.20
CA ARG A 30 6.16 -15.32 0.92
C ARG A 30 7.20 -14.23 0.65
N MET A 31 7.64 -13.56 1.71
CA MET A 31 8.70 -12.56 1.63
C MET A 31 10.08 -13.23 1.77
N PRO A 32 11.11 -12.78 1.02
CA PRO A 32 12.47 -13.26 1.19
C PRO A 32 12.98 -12.91 2.61
N PRO A 33 13.84 -13.76 3.21
CA PRO A 33 14.44 -13.47 4.51
C PRO A 33 15.28 -12.18 4.47
N GLY A 34 15.23 -11.38 5.53
CA GLY A 34 15.91 -10.08 5.59
C GLY A 34 15.57 -9.28 6.86
N ASP A 35 15.87 -7.99 6.84
CA ASP A 35 15.47 -7.09 7.91
C ASP A 35 13.93 -6.97 7.99
N PRO A 36 13.32 -7.05 9.18
CA PRO A 36 11.88 -7.01 9.32
C PRO A 36 11.26 -5.70 8.82
N ALA A 37 11.94 -4.56 8.93
CA ALA A 37 11.42 -3.30 8.39
C ALA A 37 11.36 -3.33 6.86
N ASP A 38 12.42 -3.84 6.22
CA ASP A 38 12.49 -3.99 4.76
C ASP A 38 11.46 -5.02 4.26
N GLN A 39 11.27 -6.12 4.97
CA GLN A 39 10.27 -7.13 4.62
C GLN A 39 8.84 -6.59 4.69
N ILE A 40 8.51 -5.88 5.77
CA ILE A 40 7.17 -5.30 5.95
C ILE A 40 6.93 -4.23 4.89
N GLN A 41 7.90 -3.36 4.65
CA GLN A 41 7.80 -2.34 3.60
C GLN A 41 7.61 -2.98 2.21
N SER A 42 8.38 -4.01 1.89
CA SER A 42 8.26 -4.73 0.61
C SER A 42 6.90 -5.40 0.46
N PHE A 43 6.35 -5.95 1.54
CA PHE A 43 5.02 -6.53 1.56
C PHE A 43 3.93 -5.46 1.33
N GLU A 44 4.04 -4.31 1.99
CA GLU A 44 3.12 -3.18 1.81
C GLU A 44 3.15 -2.65 0.37
N LEU A 45 4.33 -2.51 -0.22
CA LEU A 45 4.47 -2.13 -1.64
C LEU A 45 3.80 -3.16 -2.56
N THR A 46 3.97 -4.45 -2.28
CA THR A 46 3.32 -5.53 -3.04
C THR A 46 1.79 -5.46 -2.89
N LEU A 47 1.28 -5.19 -1.69
CA LEU A 47 -0.15 -5.00 -1.45
C LEU A 47 -0.72 -3.84 -2.27
N VAL A 48 -0.08 -2.67 -2.20
CA VAL A 48 -0.50 -1.47 -2.95
C VAL A 48 -0.47 -1.75 -4.46
N ASP A 49 0.60 -2.36 -4.95
CA ASP A 49 0.75 -2.68 -6.37
C ASP A 49 -0.29 -3.71 -6.83
N ARG A 50 -0.60 -4.72 -6.01
CA ARG A 50 -1.62 -5.73 -6.34
C ARG A 50 -3.02 -5.12 -6.37
N LEU A 51 -3.35 -4.28 -5.39
CA LEU A 51 -4.61 -3.54 -5.35
C LEU A 51 -4.76 -2.67 -6.59
N TRP A 52 -3.70 -1.93 -6.94
CA TRP A 52 -3.65 -1.10 -8.13
C TRP A 52 -3.85 -1.89 -9.42
N HIS A 53 -3.17 -3.03 -9.59
CA HIS A 53 -3.35 -3.90 -10.76
C HIS A 53 -4.73 -4.54 -10.84
N SER A 54 -5.40 -4.75 -9.71
CA SER A 54 -6.78 -5.27 -9.67
C SER A 54 -7.85 -4.18 -9.84
N ALA A 55 -7.47 -2.90 -9.74
CA ALA A 55 -8.39 -1.79 -9.84
C ALA A 55 -8.96 -1.67 -11.26
N THR A 56 -10.28 -1.62 -11.35
CA THR A 56 -11.00 -1.29 -12.59
C THR A 56 -11.45 0.17 -12.53
N ALA A 57 -11.98 0.72 -13.62
CA ALA A 57 -12.50 2.10 -13.61
C ALA A 57 -13.58 2.33 -12.53
N ASP A 58 -14.36 1.30 -12.21
CA ASP A 58 -15.43 1.35 -11.19
C ASP A 58 -14.86 1.26 -9.77
N SER A 59 -13.85 0.41 -9.55
CA SER A 59 -13.24 0.21 -8.22
C SER A 59 -12.03 1.12 -7.94
N ALA A 60 -11.54 1.87 -8.92
CA ALA A 60 -10.35 2.71 -8.81
C ALA A 60 -10.43 3.72 -7.66
N ARG A 61 -11.59 4.36 -7.48
CA ARG A 61 -11.81 5.31 -6.38
C ARG A 61 -11.78 4.62 -5.02
N GLU A 62 -12.39 3.45 -4.91
CA GLU A 62 -12.40 2.67 -3.67
C GLU A 62 -10.99 2.16 -3.32
N VAL A 63 -10.24 1.67 -4.31
CA VAL A 63 -8.85 1.26 -4.13
C VAL A 63 -7.97 2.44 -3.71
N ALA A 64 -8.18 3.61 -4.30
CA ALA A 64 -7.46 4.83 -3.94
C ALA A 64 -7.73 5.22 -2.47
N ASP A 65 -8.99 5.25 -2.06
CA ASP A 65 -9.40 5.57 -0.69
C ASP A 65 -8.80 4.59 0.33
N ARG A 66 -8.93 3.28 0.09
CA ARG A 66 -8.36 2.25 0.98
C ARG A 66 -6.84 2.33 1.09
N THR A 67 -6.15 2.52 -0.04
CA THR A 67 -4.70 2.63 -0.02
C THR A 67 -4.23 3.92 0.65
N TRP A 68 -5.05 4.98 0.63
CA TRP A 68 -4.80 6.22 1.37
C TRP A 68 -4.96 6.02 2.88
N ASP A 69 -6.01 5.34 3.35
CA ASP A 69 -6.21 4.98 4.76
C ASP A 69 -4.99 4.24 5.36
N LEU A 70 -4.28 3.45 4.55
CA LEU A 70 -3.06 2.76 4.98
C LEU A 70 -1.90 3.71 5.32
N VAL A 71 -1.82 4.85 4.64
CA VAL A 71 -0.61 5.69 4.59
C VAL A 71 -0.81 7.15 4.98
N HIS A 72 -2.04 7.63 5.18
CA HIS A 72 -2.32 9.06 5.38
C HIS A 72 -1.58 9.66 6.58
N ASP A 73 -1.46 8.90 7.68
CA ASP A 73 -0.80 9.32 8.92
C ASP A 73 0.74 9.19 8.86
N ARG A 74 1.28 8.58 7.79
CA ARG A 74 2.71 8.33 7.63
C ARG A 74 3.44 9.58 7.12
N PRO A 75 4.76 9.71 7.38
CA PRO A 75 5.57 10.78 6.79
C PRO A 75 5.62 10.67 5.26
N ASP A 76 5.76 11.82 4.59
CA ASP A 76 5.79 11.91 3.10
C ASP A 76 7.05 11.30 2.47
N ASP A 77 8.07 11.03 3.27
CA ASP A 77 9.27 10.30 2.84
C ASP A 77 9.07 8.78 2.86
N ASP A 78 8.00 8.26 3.47
CA ASP A 78 7.73 6.83 3.50
C ASP A 78 7.50 6.31 2.06
N PRO A 79 8.25 5.29 1.63
CA PRO A 79 8.19 4.81 0.24
C PRO A 79 6.84 4.21 -0.12
N VAL A 80 6.08 3.66 0.85
CA VAL A 80 4.73 3.16 0.61
C VAL A 80 3.79 4.34 0.35
N LYS A 81 3.89 5.41 1.14
CA LYS A 81 3.09 6.62 0.93
C LYS A 81 3.36 7.24 -0.44
N ARG A 82 4.64 7.36 -0.83
CA ARG A 82 5.02 7.84 -2.17
C ARG A 82 4.37 7.03 -3.28
N ARG A 83 4.45 5.69 -3.17
CA ARG A 83 3.85 4.80 -4.17
C ARG A 83 2.34 4.98 -4.29
N VAL A 84 1.62 5.13 -3.17
CA VAL A 84 0.17 5.40 -3.17
C VAL A 84 -0.14 6.72 -3.85
N VAL A 85 0.60 7.79 -3.52
CA VAL A 85 0.44 9.11 -4.14
C VAL A 85 0.66 9.04 -5.66
N GLU A 86 1.71 8.35 -6.12
CA GLU A 86 1.97 8.18 -7.56
C GLU A 86 0.80 7.50 -8.29
N CYS A 87 0.19 6.47 -7.68
CA CYS A 87 -0.98 5.80 -8.23
C CYS A 87 -2.21 6.74 -8.29
N HIS A 88 -2.44 7.54 -7.24
CA HIS A 88 -3.53 8.52 -7.20
C HIS A 88 -3.35 9.62 -8.24
N GLU A 89 -2.13 10.11 -8.42
CA GLU A 89 -1.82 11.07 -9.48
C GLU A 89 -2.03 10.47 -10.87
N ALA A 90 -1.71 9.19 -11.07
CA ALA A 90 -2.00 8.48 -12.30
C ALA A 90 -3.51 8.40 -12.58
N LEU A 91 -4.34 8.08 -11.57
CA LEU A 91 -5.80 8.15 -11.71
C LEU A 91 -6.27 9.55 -12.10
N ALA A 92 -5.82 10.58 -11.38
CA ALA A 92 -6.22 11.96 -11.64
C ALA A 92 -5.86 12.40 -13.07
N ARG A 93 -4.69 11.96 -13.59
CA ARG A 93 -4.28 12.18 -14.98
C ARG A 93 -5.20 11.46 -15.97
N MET A 94 -5.59 10.21 -15.71
CA MET A 94 -6.50 9.46 -16.59
C MET A 94 -7.90 10.10 -16.63
N THR A 95 -8.43 10.54 -15.49
CA THR A 95 -9.75 11.17 -15.41
C THR A 95 -9.78 12.56 -16.06
N ARG A 96 -8.69 13.34 -15.96
CA ARG A 96 -8.59 14.66 -16.64
C ARG A 96 -8.46 14.57 -18.16
N LEU A 97 -8.02 13.45 -18.71
CA LEU A 97 -7.85 13.29 -20.16
C LEU A 97 -9.14 12.87 -20.88
N GLY A 98 -10.20 12.52 -20.13
CA GLY A 98 -11.50 12.10 -20.65
C GLY A 98 -12.58 13.18 -20.68
N ASP A 99 -12.22 14.44 -20.38
CA ASP A 99 -13.07 15.63 -20.49
C ASP A 99 -12.79 16.39 -21.79
#